data_AF-A0A3P8CYA6-F1
#
_entry.id   AF-A0A3P8CYA6-F1
#
_cell.length_a   1.000
_cell.length_b   1.000
_cell.length_c   1.000
_cell.angle_alpha   90.00
_cell.angle_beta   90.00
_cell.angle_gamma   90.00
#
_symmetry.space_group_name_H-M   'P 1'
#
loop_
_entity.id
_entity.type
_entity.pdbx_description
1 polymer ?
#
loop_
_entity_poly.entity_id
_entity_poly.type
_entity_poly.pdbx_seq_one_letter_code
_entity_poly.pdbx_strand_id
1 'polypeptide(L)'
;MNPLALLENLNDLCLRDGLGSPICSAIPVDFIDSTTGNKVQLYIGQVYIPKLQFRCNTSRYYLTSTEAKLGASEIAIQSLPFNLFSLNEGKQY
;
A
#
# COMPACT_ATOMS: atom_id res chain seq x y z
N MET A 1 -13.61 9.01 2.70
CA MET A 1 -13.02 7.85 1.99
C MET A 1 -12.50 6.90 3.05
N ASN A 2 -12.96 5.64 3.10
CA ASN A 2 -12.55 4.69 4.15
C ASN A 2 -11.11 4.22 3.87
N PRO A 3 -10.13 4.45 4.76
CA PRO A 3 -8.75 4.06 4.52
C PRO A 3 -8.59 2.55 4.28
N LEU A 4 -9.33 1.71 5.01
CA LEU A 4 -9.27 0.26 4.83
C LEU A 4 -9.76 -0.19 3.44
N ALA A 5 -10.69 0.56 2.85
CA ALA A 5 -11.21 0.25 1.52
C ALA A 5 -10.13 0.31 0.44
N LEU A 6 -9.05 1.09 0.61
CA LEU A 6 -7.98 1.15 -0.38
C LEU A 6 -7.12 -0.13 -0.36
N LEU A 7 -6.86 -0.70 0.83
CA LEU A 7 -6.14 -1.97 0.96
C LEU A 7 -6.98 -3.12 0.38
N GLU A 8 -8.28 -3.13 0.71
CA GLU A 8 -9.25 -4.08 0.16
C GLU A 8 -9.32 -3.98 -1.37
N ASN A 9 -9.40 -2.76 -1.92
CA ASN A 9 -9.42 -2.53 -3.36
C ASN A 9 -8.19 -3.09 -4.07
N LEU A 10 -6.97 -2.86 -3.57
CA LEU A 10 -5.76 -3.40 -4.17
C LEU A 10 -5.78 -4.94 -4.14
N ASN A 11 -6.19 -5.53 -3.02
CA ASN A 11 -6.31 -6.98 -2.90
C ASN A 11 -7.33 -7.55 -3.90
N ASP A 12 -8.50 -6.94 -4.02
CA ASP A 12 -9.55 -7.37 -4.94
C ASP A 12 -9.12 -7.27 -6.41
N LEU A 13 -8.42 -6.17 -6.78
CA LEU A 13 -7.84 -6.01 -8.11
C LEU A 13 -6.82 -7.11 -8.42
N CYS A 14 -5.91 -7.40 -7.49
CA CYS A 14 -4.91 -8.45 -7.68
C CYS A 14 -5.54 -9.85 -7.77
N LEU A 15 -6.59 -10.12 -6.99
CA LEU A 15 -7.30 -11.41 -7.04
C LEU A 15 -8.05 -11.59 -8.37
N ARG A 16 -8.73 -10.53 -8.84
CA ARG A 16 -9.47 -10.54 -10.12
C ARG A 16 -8.56 -10.79 -11.31
N ASP A 17 -7.39 -10.16 -11.33
CA ASP A 17 -6.40 -10.32 -12.40
C ASP A 17 -5.56 -11.61 -12.23
N GLY A 18 -5.92 -12.48 -11.29
CA GLY A 18 -5.24 -13.76 -11.05
C GLY A 18 -3.83 -13.60 -10.49
N LEU A 19 -3.47 -12.42 -9.98
CA LEU A 19 -2.15 -12.09 -9.42
C LEU A 19 -1.95 -12.62 -7.98
N GLY A 20 -3.04 -12.99 -7.32
CA GLY A 20 -3.04 -13.42 -5.92
C GLY A 20 -3.01 -12.24 -4.95
N SER A 21 -3.04 -12.53 -3.64
CA SER A 21 -3.07 -11.46 -2.64
C SER A 21 -1.73 -10.71 -2.57
N PRO A 22 -1.74 -9.36 -2.63
CA PRO A 22 -0.55 -8.54 -2.50
C PRO A 22 -0.09 -8.48 -1.05
N ILE A 23 1.22 -8.35 -0.83
CA ILE A 23 1.81 -8.19 0.49
C ILE A 23 2.00 -6.71 0.77
N CYS A 24 1.11 -6.14 1.58
CA CYS A 24 1.18 -4.74 2.04
C CYS A 24 1.87 -4.66 3.40
N SER A 25 3.05 -4.06 3.45
CA SER A 25 3.88 -3.95 4.65
C SER A 25 4.30 -2.50 4.92
N ALA A 26 4.78 -2.25 6.14
CA ALA A 26 5.36 -0.98 6.55
C ALA A 26 6.71 -1.27 7.19
N ILE A 27 7.76 -0.65 6.67
CA ILE A 27 9.13 -0.76 7.15
C ILE A 27 9.33 0.36 8.17
N PRO A 28 9.61 0.04 9.45
CA PRO A 28 9.92 1.06 10.44
C PRO A 28 11.28 1.69 10.14
N VAL A 29 11.35 3.01 10.28
CA VAL A 29 12.56 3.81 10.12
C VAL A 29 12.70 4.68 11.35
N ASP A 30 13.78 4.47 12.09
CA ASP A 30 14.07 5.17 13.31
C ASP A 30 14.91 6.41 13.02
N PHE A 31 14.39 7.57 13.39
CA PHE A 31 15.10 8.85 13.37
C PHE A 31 15.53 9.19 14.78
N ILE A 32 16.79 9.58 14.93
CA ILE A 32 17.33 10.06 16.19
C ILE A 32 17.50 11.56 16.05
N ASP A 33 16.79 12.32 16.87
CA ASP A 33 16.98 13.75 16.97
C ASP A 33 18.36 14.01 17.59
N SER A 34 19.25 14.68 16.84
CA SER A 34 20.63 14.91 17.24
C SER A 34 20.78 15.89 18.41
N THR A 35 19.74 16.67 18.71
CA THR A 35 19.75 17.73 19.74
C THR A 35 19.24 17.20 21.08
N THR A 36 18.21 16.38 21.04
CA THR A 36 17.50 15.86 22.23
C THR A 36 17.82 14.39 22.50
N GLY A 37 18.40 13.67 21.53
CA GLY A 37 18.60 12.22 21.60
C GLY A 37 17.29 11.43 21.46
N ASN A 38 16.17 12.10 21.24
CA ASN A 38 14.87 11.46 21.17
C ASN A 38 14.73 10.62 19.90
N LYS A 39 14.10 9.45 20.06
CA LYS A 39 13.78 8.55 18.96
C LYS A 39 12.38 8.85 18.43
N VAL A 40 12.29 9.17 17.14
CA VAL A 40 11.03 9.23 16.40
C VAL A 40 11.00 8.08 15.42
N GLN A 41 9.99 7.23 15.51
CA GLN A 41 9.80 6.14 14.54
C GLN A 41 8.79 6.57 13.48
N LEU A 42 9.22 6.50 12.22
CA LEU A 42 8.38 6.69 11.05
C LEU A 42 8.32 5.40 10.22
N TYR A 43 7.51 5.40 9.17
CA TYR A 43 7.27 4.21 8.35
C TYR A 43 7.40 4.52 6.86
N ILE A 44 8.05 3.60 6.13
CA ILE A 44 7.98 3.52 4.66
C ILE A 44 7.00 2.41 4.31
N GLY A 45 6.01 2.70 3.46
CA GLY A 45 5.11 1.69 2.95
C GLY A 45 5.77 0.84 1.87
N GLN A 46 5.42 -0.44 1.80
CA GLN A 46 5.85 -1.33 0.74
C GLN A 46 4.71 -2.23 0.29
N VAL A 47 4.58 -2.40 -1.03
CA VAL A 47 3.74 -3.43 -1.64
C VAL A 47 4.61 -4.37 -2.45
N TYR A 48 4.35 -5.67 -2.31
CA TYR A 48 4.94 -6.71 -3.14
C TYR A 48 3.85 -7.61 -3.73
N ILE A 49 3.87 -7.79 -5.05
CA ILE A 49 2.97 -8.70 -5.78
C ILE A 49 3.81 -9.84 -6.35
N PRO A 50 3.81 -11.03 -5.71
CA PRO A 50 4.73 -12.10 -6.04
C PRO A 50 4.67 -12.55 -7.51
N LYS A 51 3.46 -12.69 -8.06
CA LYS A 51 3.28 -13.18 -9.44
C LYS A 51 3.84 -12.23 -10.49
N LEU A 52 3.89 -10.93 -10.22
CA LEU A 52 4.48 -9.94 -11.11
C LEU A 52 5.96 -9.65 -10.79
N GLN A 53 6.47 -10.19 -9.68
CA GLN A 53 7.72 -9.73 -9.05
C GLN A 53 7.75 -8.21 -8.86
N PHE A 54 6.58 -7.59 -8.79
CA PHE A 54 6.44 -6.15 -8.68
C PHE A 54 6.62 -5.74 -7.23
N ARG A 55 7.45 -4.72 -7.00
CA ARG A 55 7.65 -4.10 -5.70
C ARG A 55 7.65 -2.59 -5.85
N CYS A 56 6.90 -1.91 -4.99
CA CYS A 56 6.99 -0.47 -4.85
C CYS A 56 7.04 -0.07 -3.37
N ASN A 57 7.63 1.10 -3.13
CA ASN A 57 7.69 1.72 -1.82
C ASN A 57 7.09 3.13 -1.87
N THR A 58 6.68 3.66 -0.72
CA THR A 58 6.37 5.08 -0.63
C THR A 58 7.63 5.93 -0.75
N SER A 59 7.51 7.08 -1.41
CA SER A 59 8.59 8.07 -1.53
C SER A 59 8.77 8.93 -0.28
N ARG A 60 7.76 8.97 0.60
CA ARG A 60 7.75 9.72 1.86
C ARG A 60 7.59 8.80 3.07
N TYR A 61 7.96 9.34 4.22
CA TYR A 61 7.75 8.72 5.52
C TYR A 61 6.35 9.05 6.06
N TYR A 62 5.79 8.14 6.86
CA TYR A 62 4.49 8.27 7.52
C TYR A 62 4.62 8.08 9.02
N LEU A 63 3.70 8.70 9.78
CA LEU A 63 3.64 8.58 11.24
C LEU A 63 3.11 7.22 11.68
N THR A 64 2.24 6.61 10.87
CA THR A 64 1.64 5.30 11.19
C THR A 64 1.95 4.25 10.13
N SER A 65 2.03 2.99 10.56
CA SER A 65 2.19 1.85 9.66
C SER A 65 1.02 1.69 8.70
N THR A 66 -0.19 2.04 9.13
CA THR A 66 -1.40 2.00 8.30
C THR A 66 -1.30 2.99 7.13
N GLU A 67 -0.97 4.25 7.40
CA GLU A 67 -0.84 5.25 6.33
C GLU A 67 0.28 4.93 5.35
N ALA A 68 1.39 4.35 5.83
CA ALA A 68 2.46 3.84 4.99
C ALA A 68 1.95 2.76 4.02
N LYS A 69 1.26 1.73 4.53
CA LYS A 69 0.66 0.67 3.69
C LYS A 69 -0.32 1.23 2.66
N LEU A 70 -1.12 2.23 3.05
CA LEU A 70 -2.08 2.90 2.16
C LEU A 70 -1.37 3.64 1.04
N GLY A 71 -0.36 4.45 1.36
CA GLY A 71 0.43 5.16 0.36
C GLY A 71 1.10 4.20 -0.64
N ALA A 72 1.65 3.09 -0.16
CA ALA A 72 2.26 2.09 -1.05
C ALA A 72 1.20 1.40 -1.93
N SER A 73 0.00 1.17 -1.40
CA SER A 73 -1.09 0.56 -2.16
C SER A 73 -1.61 1.48 -3.25
N GLU A 74 -1.72 2.78 -2.97
CA GLU A 74 -2.08 3.78 -3.97
C GLU A 74 -1.06 3.81 -5.12
N ILE A 75 0.24 3.80 -4.80
CA ILE A 75 1.31 3.73 -5.79
C ILE A 75 1.20 2.45 -6.61
N ALA A 76 0.95 1.30 -5.98
CA ALA A 76 0.80 0.03 -6.70
C ALA A 76 -0.38 0.05 -7.67
N ILE A 77 -1.55 0.57 -7.26
CA ILE A 77 -2.72 0.72 -8.13
C ILE A 77 -2.42 1.61 -9.32
N GLN A 78 -1.70 2.72 -9.11
CA GLN A 78 -1.34 3.66 -10.18
C GLN A 78 -0.25 3.13 -11.12
N SER A 79 0.62 2.25 -10.63
CA SER A 79 1.77 1.72 -11.37
C SER A 79 1.44 0.51 -12.24
N LEU A 80 0.32 -0.16 -11.97
CA LEU A 80 -0.06 -1.39 -12.65
C LEU A 80 -1.29 -1.15 -13.54
N PRO A 81 -1.33 -1.76 -14.73
CA PRO A 81 -2.45 -1.60 -15.66
C PRO A 81 -3.64 -2.47 -15.24
N PHE A 82 -4.10 -2.33 -13.99
CA PHE A 82 -5.29 -3.02 -13.49
C PHE A 82 -6.51 -2.67 -14.33
N ASN A 83 -7.39 -3.65 -14.54
CA ASN A 83 -8.65 -3.40 -15.24
C ASN A 83 -9.65 -2.70 -14.30
N LEU A 84 -9.55 -1.37 -14.20
CA LEU A 84 -10.37 -0.55 -13.30
C LEU A 84 -11.85 -0.46 -13.71
N PHE A 85 -12.19 -0.81 -14.95
CA PHE A 85 -13.57 -0.71 -15.47
C PHE A 85 -14.52 -1.76 -14.87
N SER A 86 -14.00 -2.84 -14.28
CA SER A 86 -14.79 -3.93 -13.68
C SER A 86 -15.16 -3.72 -12.21
N LEU A 87 -14.76 -2.61 -11.58
CA LEU A 87 -15.10 -2.28 -10.19
C LEU A 87 -16.57 -1.82 -10.03
N ASN A 88 -17.23 -1.39 -11.11
CA ASN A 88 -18.60 -0.87 -11.07
C ASN A 88 -19.71 -1.94 -11.17
N GLU A 89 -19.37 -3.21 -11.41
CA GLU A 89 -20.38 -4.27 -11.59
C GLU A 89 -20.85 -4.91 -10.27
N GLY A 90 -20.39 -4.42 -9.11
CA GLY A 90 -20.64 -5.02 -7.80
C GLY A 90 -21.76 -4.41 -6.95
N LYS A 91 -22.60 -3.49 -7.48
CA LYS A 91 -23.71 -2.89 -6.73
C LYS A 91 -25.01 -2.83 -7.54
N GLN A 92 -25.60 -3.99 -7.81
CA GLN A 92 -27.03 -4.09 -8.09
C GLN A 92 -27.60 -5.29 -7.34
N TYR A 93 -28.08 -5.07 -6.12
CA TYR A 93 -29.19 -5.80 -5.50
C TYR A 93 -29.91 -4.85 -4.55
#